data_AF-W7TXC5-F1
#
_entry.id   AF-W7TXC5-F1
#
_cell.length_a   1.000
_cell.length_b   1.000
_cell.length_c   1.000
_cell.angle_alpha   90.00
_cell.angle_beta   90.00
_cell.angle_gamma   90.00
#
_symmetry.space_group_name_H-M   'P 1'
#
loop_
_entity.id
_entity.type
_entity.pdbx_description
1 polymer ?
#
loop_
_entity_poly.entity_id
_entity_poly.type
_entity_poly.pdbx_seq_one_letter_code
_entity_poly.pdbx_strand_id
1 'polypeptide(L)'
;MREKELRQVVLSKEEESLVLCQLHSVLRPFLLRRTKSQVLSHLPRKQERLLACPLSAWQRRLYRLLEDLSRAHSPAPTYLLPPSSAPRLTTSNLLNQLRKVLGRRPLIFSQFTTSLDLIEDFFIHRGMPYCRLDGRTPADARAEIIAEFNCGRRASFMAFLITTRAGGVGLNLQAGADTVILFDSDWNPQSDAQAMARCHRIGQTEEVLVLRLVSGDNKCGRQLQDVRPLMRIKAD
;
A
#
# COMPACT_ATOMS: atom_id res chain seq x y z
N MET A 1 29.80 13.17 25.57
CA MET A 1 28.94 13.59 26.70
C MET A 1 27.50 13.88 26.27
N ARG A 2 27.23 14.59 25.16
CA ARG A 2 25.85 14.90 24.68
C ARG A 2 24.99 13.72 24.18
N GLU A 3 25.58 12.63 23.68
CA GLU A 3 24.79 11.47 23.19
C GLU A 3 24.24 10.56 24.30
N LYS A 4 24.80 10.64 25.52
CA LYS A 4 24.31 9.85 26.66
C LYS A 4 23.08 10.45 27.33
N GLU A 5 22.89 11.78 27.23
CA GLU A 5 21.73 12.48 27.81
C GLU A 5 20.44 12.29 26.98
N LEU A 6 20.56 12.06 25.67
CA LEU A 6 19.41 11.83 24.78
C LEU A 6 18.78 10.42 24.92
N ARG A 7 19.38 9.52 25.71
CA ARG A 7 18.99 8.09 25.74
C ARG A 7 18.12 7.65 26.91
N GLN A 8 17.71 8.53 27.82
CA GLN A 8 16.75 8.17 28.88
C GLN A 8 15.78 9.30 29.18
N VAL A 9 14.81 9.47 28.29
CA VAL A 9 13.43 9.79 28.71
C VAL A 9 12.59 8.56 28.37
N VAL A 10 12.97 7.42 28.94
CA VAL A 10 12.10 6.24 28.95
C VAL A 10 11.17 6.49 30.12
N LEU A 11 10.05 7.17 29.85
CA LEU A 11 9.01 7.41 30.84
C LEU A 11 8.50 6.07 31.37
N SER A 12 8.19 6.00 32.66
CA SER A 12 7.44 4.87 33.19
C SER A 12 6.08 4.82 32.49
N LYS A 13 5.53 3.63 32.28
CA LYS A 13 4.19 3.46 31.67
C LYS A 13 3.11 4.28 32.40
N GLU A 14 3.28 4.46 33.71
CA GLU A 14 2.39 5.27 34.55
C GLU A 14 2.50 6.76 34.20
N GLU A 15 3.71 7.27 34.03
CA GLU A 15 3.97 8.66 33.62
C GLU A 15 3.45 8.92 32.21
N GLU A 16 3.66 7.99 31.27
CA GLU A 16 3.10 8.06 29.91
C GLU A 16 1.57 8.17 29.94
N SER A 17 0.91 7.37 30.78
CA SER A 17 -0.55 7.39 30.92
C SER A 17 -1.08 8.71 31.49
N LEU A 18 -0.35 9.30 32.44
CA LEU A 18 -0.73 10.54 33.10
C LEU A 18 -0.57 11.74 32.15
N VAL A 19 0.55 11.78 31.42
CA VAL A 19 0.79 12.75 30.34
C VAL A 19 -0.27 12.61 29.24
N LEU A 20 -0.62 11.38 28.85
CA LEU A 20 -1.63 11.12 27.83
C LEU A 20 -3.02 11.59 28.27
N CYS A 21 -3.40 11.38 29.54
CA CYS A 21 -4.66 11.88 30.11
C CYS A 21 -4.71 13.41 30.15
N GLN A 22 -3.62 14.08 30.53
CA GLN A 22 -3.52 15.54 30.52
C GLN A 22 -3.61 16.10 29.09
N LEU A 23 -2.91 15.49 28.14
CA LEU A 23 -3.02 15.88 26.73
C LEU A 23 -4.44 15.70 26.22
N HIS A 24 -5.09 14.59 26.56
CA HIS A 24 -6.49 14.37 26.20
C HIS A 24 -7.43 15.40 26.82
N SER A 25 -7.24 15.84 28.07
CA SER A 25 -8.12 16.85 28.68
C SER A 25 -8.01 18.21 27.97
N VAL A 26 -6.78 18.60 27.59
CA VAL A 26 -6.51 19.85 26.86
C VAL A 26 -7.01 19.79 25.42
N LEU A 27 -6.83 18.66 24.72
CA LEU A 27 -7.14 18.53 23.29
C LEU A 27 -8.61 18.17 23.00
N ARG A 28 -9.34 17.58 23.96
CA ARG A 28 -10.74 17.15 23.80
C ARG A 28 -11.71 18.22 23.28
N PRO A 29 -11.66 19.51 23.69
CA PRO A 29 -12.54 20.53 23.12
C PRO A 29 -12.18 20.89 21.67
N PHE A 30 -10.94 20.63 21.22
CA PHE A 30 -10.47 21.02 19.89
C PHE A 30 -10.54 19.89 18.86
N LEU A 31 -10.41 18.64 19.28
CA LEU A 31 -10.32 17.49 18.38
C LEU A 31 -11.46 16.51 18.60
N LEU A 32 -12.36 16.42 17.62
CA LEU A 32 -13.33 15.33 17.55
C LEU A 32 -12.72 14.14 16.80
N ARG A 33 -12.55 13.03 17.51
CA ARG A 33 -12.09 11.77 16.92
C ARG A 33 -13.04 10.64 17.32
N ARG A 34 -13.56 9.92 16.32
CA ARG A 34 -14.39 8.72 16.49
C ARG A 34 -13.79 7.55 15.72
N THR A 35 -13.96 6.34 16.22
CA THR A 35 -13.61 5.13 15.48
C THR A 35 -14.80 4.69 14.62
N LYS A 36 -14.54 3.98 13.51
CA LYS A 36 -15.62 3.47 12.66
C LYS A 36 -16.54 2.50 13.41
N SER A 37 -15.99 1.74 14.36
CA SER A 37 -16.74 0.85 15.25
C SER A 37 -17.68 1.60 16.21
N GLN A 38 -17.34 2.84 16.60
CA GLN A 38 -18.21 3.66 17.45
C GLN A 38 -19.38 4.30 16.68
N VAL A 39 -19.25 4.48 15.37
CA VAL A 39 -20.24 5.20 14.54
C VAL A 39 -21.13 4.25 13.75
N LEU A 40 -20.60 3.10 13.32
CA LEU A 40 -21.27 2.19 12.41
C LEU A 40 -21.37 0.80 13.03
N SER A 41 -22.59 0.28 13.12
CA SER A 41 -22.86 -1.08 13.60
C SER A 41 -22.68 -2.16 12.52
N HIS A 42 -22.89 -1.82 11.24
CA HIS A 42 -23.00 -2.79 10.14
C HIS A 42 -21.86 -2.75 9.11
N LEU A 43 -20.67 -2.29 9.49
CA LEU A 43 -19.53 -2.26 8.57
C LEU A 43 -18.88 -3.66 8.47
N PRO A 44 -18.71 -4.23 7.27
CA PRO A 44 -18.12 -5.55 7.12
C PRO A 44 -16.66 -5.57 7.57
N ARG A 45 -16.20 -6.78 7.90
CA ARG A 45 -14.86 -6.99 8.44
C ARG A 45 -13.80 -6.62 7.40
N LYS A 46 -12.74 -5.96 7.87
CA LYS A 46 -11.50 -5.75 7.11
C LYS A 46 -10.49 -6.82 7.52
N GLN A 47 -9.98 -7.58 6.56
CA GLN A 47 -8.92 -8.57 6.77
C GLN A 47 -7.61 -8.04 6.15
N GLU A 48 -6.53 -7.94 6.93
CA GLU A 48 -5.22 -7.55 6.42
C GLU A 48 -4.28 -8.75 6.39
N ARG A 49 -3.66 -9.02 5.24
CA ARG A 49 -2.69 -10.11 5.06
C ARG A 49 -1.43 -9.58 4.41
N LEU A 50 -0.30 -9.96 4.99
CA LEU A 50 1.01 -9.71 4.42
C LEU A 50 1.42 -10.91 3.56
N LEU A 51 1.67 -10.65 2.28
CA LEU A 51 2.13 -11.65 1.32
C LEU A 51 3.62 -11.46 1.07
N ALA A 52 4.40 -12.39 1.62
CA ALA A 52 5.82 -12.46 1.35
C ALA A 52 6.05 -12.98 -0.08
N CYS A 53 6.72 -12.19 -0.90
CA CYS A 53 7.09 -12.49 -2.27
C CYS A 53 8.61 -12.65 -2.34
N PRO A 54 9.14 -13.87 -2.50
CA PRO A 54 10.59 -14.03 -2.64
C PRO A 54 11.06 -13.37 -3.94
N LEU A 55 12.24 -12.77 -3.90
CA LEU A 55 12.87 -12.20 -5.08
C LEU A 55 13.22 -13.29 -6.09
N SER A 56 13.08 -13.00 -7.38
CA SER A 56 13.62 -13.85 -8.44
C SER A 56 15.14 -13.98 -8.33
N ALA A 57 15.71 -15.03 -8.92
CA ALA A 57 17.16 -15.25 -8.91
C ALA A 57 17.94 -14.05 -9.47
N TRP A 58 17.43 -13.44 -10.54
CA TRP A 58 18.02 -12.24 -11.15
C TRP A 58 17.92 -11.03 -10.22
N GLN A 59 16.74 -10.74 -9.68
CA GLN A 59 16.57 -9.64 -8.72
C GLN A 59 17.49 -9.81 -7.52
N ARG A 60 17.56 -11.02 -6.93
CA ARG A 60 18.43 -11.31 -5.79
C ARG A 60 19.91 -11.16 -6.15
N ARG A 61 20.32 -11.51 -7.37
CA ARG A 61 21.70 -11.26 -7.85
C ARG A 61 21.96 -9.76 -7.99
N LEU A 62 21.07 -9.02 -8.64
CA LEU A 62 21.20 -7.58 -8.85
C LEU A 62 21.23 -6.80 -7.53
N TYR A 63 20.36 -7.15 -6.58
CA TYR A 63 20.36 -6.55 -5.24
C TYR A 63 21.69 -6.75 -4.51
N ARG A 64 22.27 -7.97 -4.55
CA ARG A 64 23.58 -8.23 -3.95
C ARG A 64 24.67 -7.37 -4.59
N LEU A 65 24.71 -7.31 -5.92
CA LEU A 65 25.67 -6.48 -6.64
C LEU A 65 25.55 -5.00 -6.29
N LEU A 66 24.34 -4.47 -6.19
CA LEU A 66 24.10 -3.07 -5.80
C LEU A 66 24.51 -2.80 -4.35
N GLU A 67 24.27 -3.74 -3.43
CA GLU A 67 24.73 -3.61 -2.05
C GLU A 67 26.26 -3.61 -1.96
N ASP A 68 26.94 -4.46 -2.72
CA ASP A 68 28.39 -4.53 -2.73
C ASP A 68 29.01 -3.26 -3.34
N LEU A 69 28.44 -2.74 -4.43
CA LEU A 69 28.82 -1.46 -5.02
C LEU A 69 28.58 -0.29 -4.07
N SER A 70 27.44 -0.27 -3.39
CA SER A 70 27.10 0.77 -2.41
C SER A 70 28.06 0.76 -1.22
N ARG A 71 28.52 -0.42 -0.76
CA ARG A 71 29.56 -0.52 0.29
C ARG A 71 30.91 -0.01 -0.21
N ALA A 72 31.25 -0.29 -1.46
CA ALA A 72 32.53 0.08 -2.06
C ALA A 72 32.67 1.57 -2.43
N HIS A 73 31.63 2.40 -2.30
CA HIS A 73 31.62 3.85 -2.63
C HIS A 73 32.14 4.19 -4.06
N SER A 74 32.15 3.22 -4.98
CA SER A 74 32.57 3.43 -6.35
C SER A 74 31.36 3.82 -7.22
N PRO A 75 31.47 4.78 -8.16
CA PRO A 75 30.36 5.17 -9.02
C PRO A 75 29.88 3.94 -9.81
N ALA A 76 28.58 3.66 -9.76
CA ALA A 76 28.01 2.47 -10.38
C ALA A 76 28.33 2.45 -11.88
N PRO A 77 28.86 1.34 -12.42
CA PRO A 77 29.11 1.23 -13.86
C PRO A 77 27.77 1.22 -14.61
N THR A 78 27.62 2.13 -15.57
CA THR A 78 26.45 2.34 -16.45
C THR A 78 25.99 1.08 -17.21
N TYR A 79 26.82 0.03 -17.25
CA TYR A 79 26.58 -1.22 -17.98
C TYR A 79 25.71 -2.26 -17.25
N LEU A 80 25.16 -1.95 -16.06
CA LEU A 80 24.25 -2.85 -15.34
C LEU A 80 22.78 -2.76 -15.78
N LEU A 81 22.52 -2.17 -16.95
CA LEU A 81 21.23 -2.38 -17.62
C LEU A 81 21.03 -3.88 -17.81
N PRO A 82 19.86 -4.43 -17.42
CA PRO A 82 19.61 -5.84 -17.56
C PRO A 82 19.79 -6.24 -19.03
N PRO A 83 20.36 -7.43 -19.33
CA PRO A 83 20.39 -7.91 -20.70
C PRO A 83 18.96 -7.87 -21.25
N SER A 84 18.81 -7.47 -22.52
CA SER A 84 17.51 -7.40 -23.22
C SER A 84 16.68 -8.70 -23.08
N SER A 85 17.34 -9.82 -22.80
CA SER A 85 16.79 -11.15 -22.56
C SER A 85 16.70 -11.55 -21.09
N ALA A 86 16.71 -10.62 -20.13
CA ALA A 86 16.32 -10.95 -18.76
C ALA A 86 14.93 -11.59 -18.84
N PRO A 87 14.71 -12.78 -18.27
CA PRO A 87 13.41 -13.41 -18.32
C PRO A 87 12.45 -12.39 -17.72
N ARG A 88 11.51 -11.90 -18.55
CA ARG A 88 10.41 -11.02 -18.13
C ARG A 88 10.01 -11.50 -16.76
N LEU A 89 10.22 -10.64 -15.76
CA LEU A 89 10.14 -10.94 -14.35
C LEU A 89 9.15 -12.07 -14.15
N THR A 90 9.59 -13.17 -13.55
CA THR A 90 8.70 -14.28 -13.20
C THR A 90 7.78 -13.79 -12.07
N THR A 91 6.93 -12.83 -12.41
CA THR A 91 5.77 -12.35 -11.69
C THR A 91 4.69 -13.43 -11.65
N SER A 92 4.99 -14.66 -12.13
CA SER A 92 4.04 -15.76 -12.18
C SER A 92 3.59 -16.17 -10.78
N ASN A 93 4.42 -16.11 -9.74
CA ASN A 93 3.98 -16.51 -8.40
C ASN A 93 3.07 -15.46 -7.76
N LEU A 94 3.45 -14.19 -7.78
CA LEU A 94 2.60 -13.10 -7.29
C LEU A 94 1.31 -13.01 -8.10
N LEU A 95 1.40 -13.12 -9.43
CA LEU A 95 0.23 -13.06 -10.32
C LEU A 95 -0.60 -14.33 -10.30
N ASN A 96 -0.05 -15.50 -9.98
CA ASN A 96 -0.82 -16.71 -9.70
C ASN A 96 -1.53 -16.64 -8.35
N GLN A 97 -0.99 -15.91 -7.35
CA GLN A 97 -1.71 -15.58 -6.13
C GLN A 97 -2.81 -14.55 -6.41
N LEU A 98 -2.55 -13.53 -7.25
CA LEU A 98 -3.58 -12.63 -7.77
C LEU A 98 -4.64 -13.42 -8.55
N ARG A 99 -4.24 -14.48 -9.28
CA ARG A 99 -5.11 -15.42 -10.00
C ARG A 99 -5.98 -16.32 -9.13
N LYS A 100 -5.60 -16.53 -7.88
CA LYS A 100 -6.46 -17.18 -6.88
C LYS A 100 -7.47 -16.21 -6.24
N VAL A 101 -7.19 -14.91 -6.30
CA VAL A 101 -8.05 -13.82 -5.82
C VAL A 101 -8.93 -13.24 -6.95
N LEU A 102 -8.64 -13.60 -8.20
CA LEU A 102 -9.28 -13.20 -9.47
C LEU A 102 -10.75 -13.61 -9.65
N GLY A 103 -11.44 -13.97 -8.56
CA GLY A 103 -12.91 -13.94 -8.51
C GLY A 103 -13.47 -12.57 -8.09
N ARG A 104 -12.60 -11.62 -7.73
CA ARG A 104 -12.95 -10.28 -7.20
C ARG A 104 -12.29 -9.18 -8.02
N ARG A 105 -12.72 -7.92 -7.84
CA ARG A 105 -12.16 -6.72 -8.52
C ARG A 105 -11.09 -6.06 -7.65
N PRO A 106 -9.77 -6.25 -7.94
CA PRO A 106 -8.71 -5.67 -7.14
C PRO A 106 -8.45 -4.20 -7.48
N LEU A 107 -8.23 -3.39 -6.44
CA LEU A 107 -7.57 -2.09 -6.53
C LEU A 107 -6.11 -2.24 -6.18
N ILE A 108 -5.24 -1.81 -7.06
CA ILE A 108 -3.80 -1.88 -6.88
C ILE A 108 -3.28 -0.46 -6.64
N PHE A 109 -2.75 -0.24 -5.44
CA PHE A 109 -2.09 1.00 -5.07
C PHE A 109 -0.59 0.87 -5.21
N SER A 110 0.03 1.89 -5.79
CA SER A 110 1.48 2.05 -5.88
C SER A 110 1.87 3.49 -5.60
N GLN A 111 3.02 3.71 -4.98
CA GLN A 111 3.60 5.04 -4.86
C GLN A 111 4.19 5.53 -6.19
N PHE A 112 4.81 4.63 -6.95
CA PHE A 112 5.55 4.94 -8.17
C PHE A 112 4.73 4.69 -9.43
N THR A 113 4.76 5.65 -10.36
CA THR A 113 4.15 5.49 -11.68
C THR A 113 4.88 4.44 -12.52
N THR A 114 6.19 4.28 -12.34
CA THR A 114 7.00 3.26 -13.03
C THR A 114 6.56 1.85 -12.66
N SER A 115 6.24 1.59 -11.38
CA SER A 115 5.65 0.31 -10.96
C SER A 115 4.30 0.08 -11.63
N LEU A 116 3.47 1.13 -11.80
CA LEU A 116 2.20 1.03 -12.50
C LEU A 116 2.39 0.77 -14.01
N ASP A 117 3.37 1.41 -14.65
CA ASP A 117 3.71 1.17 -16.06
C ASP A 117 4.05 -0.32 -16.28
N LEU A 118 4.85 -0.92 -15.40
CA LEU A 118 5.19 -2.36 -15.48
C LEU A 118 3.99 -3.28 -15.27
N ILE A 119 3.07 -2.89 -14.40
CA ILE A 119 1.84 -3.63 -14.12
C ILE A 119 0.89 -3.52 -15.33
N GLU A 120 0.80 -2.33 -15.92
CA GLU A 120 0.03 -2.07 -17.14
C GLU A 120 0.51 -2.92 -18.31
N ASP A 121 1.83 -2.96 -18.58
CA ASP A 121 2.42 -3.84 -19.60
C ASP A 121 2.03 -5.32 -19.38
N PHE A 122 1.94 -5.74 -18.12
CA PHE A 122 1.50 -7.09 -17.79
C PHE A 122 0.01 -7.33 -18.12
N PHE A 123 -0.88 -6.39 -17.78
CA PHE A 123 -2.31 -6.50 -18.10
C PHE A 123 -2.55 -6.50 -19.61
N ILE A 124 -1.83 -5.65 -20.35
CA ILE A 124 -1.86 -5.61 -21.83
C ILE A 124 -1.42 -6.96 -22.39
N HIS A 125 -0.29 -7.49 -21.94
CA HIS A 125 0.24 -8.76 -22.44
C HIS A 125 -0.67 -9.97 -22.15
N ARG A 126 -1.50 -9.89 -21.11
CA ARG A 126 -2.50 -10.92 -20.75
C ARG A 126 -3.87 -10.69 -21.36
N GLY A 127 -4.11 -9.58 -22.06
CA GLY A 127 -5.41 -9.24 -22.61
C GLY A 127 -6.48 -9.01 -21.53
N MET A 128 -6.08 -8.53 -20.35
CA MET A 128 -6.97 -8.31 -19.22
C MET A 128 -7.34 -6.84 -19.14
N PRO A 129 -8.63 -6.47 -19.15
CA PRO A 129 -9.01 -5.06 -19.15
C PRO A 129 -8.72 -4.44 -17.79
N TYR A 130 -8.06 -3.28 -17.81
CA TYR A 130 -7.69 -2.51 -16.63
C TYR A 130 -8.05 -1.04 -16.86
N CYS A 131 -8.12 -0.28 -15.77
CA CYS A 131 -8.20 1.17 -15.84
C CYS A 131 -7.16 1.79 -14.89
N ARG A 132 -6.58 2.93 -15.30
CA ARG A 132 -5.47 3.61 -14.62
C ARG A 132 -5.87 5.02 -14.22
N LEU A 133 -5.61 5.38 -12.96
CA LEU A 133 -5.89 6.71 -12.40
C LEU A 133 -4.64 7.28 -11.72
N ASP A 134 -4.06 8.29 -12.37
CA ASP A 134 -2.83 8.94 -11.96
C ASP A 134 -3.00 10.46 -11.87
N GLY A 135 -1.97 11.15 -11.38
CA GLY A 135 -1.95 12.62 -11.37
C GLY A 135 -1.99 13.27 -12.77
N ARG A 136 -1.76 12.50 -13.83
CA ARG A 136 -1.81 12.98 -15.24
C ARG A 136 -3.21 12.92 -15.84
N THR A 137 -4.15 12.16 -15.27
CA THR A 137 -5.51 12.07 -15.81
C THR A 137 -6.27 13.37 -15.52
N PRO A 138 -6.91 14.00 -16.53
CA PRO A 138 -7.69 15.22 -16.33
C PRO A 138 -8.88 14.97 -15.39
N ALA A 139 -9.39 16.05 -14.78
CA ALA A 139 -10.44 15.97 -13.77
C ALA A 139 -11.74 15.38 -14.30
N ASP A 140 -12.12 15.71 -15.54
CA ASP A 140 -13.36 15.25 -16.16
C ASP A 140 -13.31 13.74 -16.43
N ALA A 141 -12.25 13.26 -17.09
CA ALA A 141 -12.05 11.83 -17.34
C ALA A 141 -11.95 11.02 -16.03
N ARG A 142 -11.40 11.62 -14.96
CA ARG A 142 -11.36 10.98 -13.64
C ARG A 142 -12.76 10.69 -13.12
N ALA A 143 -13.69 11.63 -13.25
CA ALA A 143 -15.07 11.45 -12.80
C ALA A 143 -15.78 10.33 -13.59
N GLU A 144 -15.58 10.28 -14.91
CA GLU A 144 -16.12 9.25 -15.79
C GLU A 144 -15.60 7.86 -15.40
N ILE A 145 -14.28 7.73 -15.19
CA ILE A 145 -13.63 6.48 -14.77
C ILE A 145 -14.18 5.99 -13.43
N ILE A 146 -14.38 6.91 -12.47
CA ILE A 146 -14.93 6.56 -11.15
C ILE A 146 -16.40 6.15 -11.26
N ALA A 147 -17.18 6.83 -12.09
CA ALA A 147 -18.56 6.46 -12.36
C ALA A 147 -18.63 5.06 -12.97
N GLU A 148 -17.79 4.76 -13.97
CA GLU A 148 -17.70 3.44 -14.57
C GLU A 148 -17.28 2.38 -13.55
N PHE A 149 -16.33 2.69 -12.66
CA PHE A 149 -15.92 1.78 -11.59
C PHE A 149 -17.08 1.43 -10.64
N ASN A 150 -17.87 2.44 -10.29
CA ASN A 150 -19.02 2.32 -9.39
C ASN A 150 -20.23 1.64 -10.02
N CYS A 151 -20.28 1.44 -11.34
CA CYS A 151 -21.26 0.57 -12.00
C CYS A 151 -21.12 -0.92 -11.61
N GLY A 152 -20.17 -1.26 -10.74
CA GLY A 152 -20.07 -2.58 -10.11
C GLY A 152 -19.76 -3.67 -11.13
N ARG A 153 -20.57 -4.72 -11.16
CA ARG A 153 -20.37 -5.92 -12.00
C ARG A 153 -20.51 -5.67 -13.51
N ARG A 154 -20.96 -4.48 -13.90
CA ARG A 154 -21.11 -4.04 -15.30
C ARG A 154 -19.93 -3.24 -15.84
N ALA A 155 -18.94 -2.94 -15.00
CA ALA A 155 -17.74 -2.23 -15.44
C ALA A 155 -16.95 -3.06 -16.48
N SER A 156 -16.39 -2.39 -17.48
CA SER A 156 -15.69 -3.06 -18.58
C SER A 156 -14.32 -3.63 -18.16
N PHE A 157 -13.83 -3.27 -16.98
CA PHE A 157 -12.48 -3.57 -16.53
C PHE A 157 -12.44 -4.35 -15.22
N MET A 158 -11.42 -5.21 -15.16
CA MET A 158 -11.26 -6.23 -14.13
C MET A 158 -10.33 -5.76 -13.01
N ALA A 159 -9.37 -4.88 -13.29
CA ALA A 159 -8.44 -4.31 -12.32
C ALA A 159 -8.40 -2.78 -12.39
N PHE A 160 -8.19 -2.14 -11.24
CA PHE A 160 -8.07 -0.68 -11.14
C PHE A 160 -6.71 -0.30 -10.55
N LEU A 161 -5.92 0.45 -11.31
CA LEU A 161 -4.57 0.90 -10.96
C LEU A 161 -4.64 2.34 -10.49
N ILE A 162 -4.15 2.62 -9.27
CA ILE A 162 -4.14 3.98 -8.72
C ILE A 162 -2.79 4.27 -8.09
N THR A 163 -2.27 5.48 -8.30
CA THR A 163 -1.20 5.98 -7.42
C THR A 163 -1.72 6.34 -6.03
N THR A 164 -0.96 6.04 -4.96
CA THR A 164 -1.35 6.38 -3.58
C THR A 164 -1.59 7.89 -3.41
N ARG A 165 -0.85 8.72 -4.16
CA ARG A 165 -1.03 10.18 -4.20
C ARG A 165 -2.34 10.60 -4.86
N ALA A 166 -2.69 10.04 -6.03
CA ALA A 166 -3.97 10.34 -6.67
C ALA A 166 -5.16 9.79 -5.87
N GLY A 167 -4.99 8.65 -5.20
CA GLY A 167 -5.97 8.05 -4.29
C GLY A 167 -6.20 8.81 -2.98
N GLY A 168 -5.26 9.68 -2.58
CA GLY A 168 -5.39 10.55 -1.40
C GLY A 168 -6.46 11.65 -1.56
N VAL A 169 -6.78 12.01 -2.82
CA VAL A 169 -7.73 13.08 -3.16
C VAL A 169 -9.16 12.53 -3.15
N GLY A 170 -9.75 12.35 -1.97
CA GLY A 170 -11.22 12.31 -1.81
C GLY A 170 -12.02 11.19 -2.50
N LEU A 171 -11.41 10.26 -3.24
CA LEU A 171 -12.12 9.32 -4.12
C LEU A 171 -13.13 8.43 -3.35
N ASN A 172 -14.28 8.17 -3.98
CA ASN A 172 -15.29 7.25 -3.48
C ASN A 172 -15.31 5.97 -4.34
N LEU A 173 -14.68 4.91 -3.82
CA LEU A 173 -14.45 3.65 -4.54
C LEU A 173 -15.14 2.46 -3.85
N GLN A 174 -16.16 2.72 -3.03
CA GLN A 174 -16.78 1.69 -2.19
C GLN A 174 -17.59 0.65 -2.98
N ALA A 175 -18.29 1.02 -4.05
CA ALA A 175 -19.25 0.13 -4.70
C ALA A 175 -18.62 -0.94 -5.62
N GLY A 176 -17.36 -0.77 -6.02
CA GLY A 176 -16.70 -1.65 -7.00
C GLY A 176 -15.58 -2.52 -6.43
N ALA A 177 -15.27 -2.39 -5.14
CA ALA A 177 -13.97 -2.72 -4.56
C ALA A 177 -14.04 -3.74 -3.43
N ASP A 178 -13.69 -4.99 -3.69
CA ASP A 178 -13.63 -6.01 -2.63
C ASP A 178 -12.22 -6.23 -2.08
N THR A 179 -11.21 -6.03 -2.94
CA THR A 179 -9.81 -6.36 -2.62
C THR A 179 -8.92 -5.17 -2.88
N VAL A 180 -8.09 -4.85 -1.90
CA VAL A 180 -7.08 -3.79 -1.96
C VAL A 180 -5.70 -4.44 -1.93
N ILE A 181 -4.85 -4.05 -2.85
CA ILE A 181 -3.50 -4.58 -3.01
C ILE A 181 -2.53 -3.41 -2.93
N LEU A 182 -1.73 -3.40 -1.87
CA LEU A 182 -0.64 -2.45 -1.70
C LEU A 182 0.60 -3.10 -2.32
N PHE A 183 0.93 -2.66 -3.53
CA PHE A 183 2.08 -3.18 -4.27
C PHE A 183 3.39 -2.70 -3.64
N ASP A 184 3.48 -1.39 -3.42
CA ASP A 184 4.53 -0.73 -2.68
C ASP A 184 3.92 -0.09 -1.43
N SER A 185 4.63 -0.18 -0.31
CA SER A 185 4.17 0.41 0.97
C SER A 185 4.81 1.77 1.18
N ASP A 186 4.03 2.79 1.54
CA ASP A 186 4.58 4.09 1.90
C ASP A 186 5.31 4.03 3.24
N TRP A 187 6.34 4.87 3.40
CA TRP A 187 7.00 5.06 4.70
C TRP A 187 6.05 5.60 5.77
N ASN A 188 5.07 6.41 5.35
CA ASN A 188 4.02 6.92 6.21
C ASN A 188 2.82 5.94 6.22
N PRO A 189 2.57 5.21 7.31
CA PRO A 189 1.45 4.26 7.39
C PRO A 189 0.08 4.94 7.26
N GLN A 190 0.00 6.25 7.54
CA GLN A 190 -1.24 7.00 7.39
C GLN A 190 -1.69 7.09 5.92
N SER A 191 -0.76 7.16 4.97
CA SER A 191 -1.07 7.19 3.54
C SER A 191 -1.75 5.88 3.10
N ASP A 192 -1.18 4.74 3.50
CA ASP A 192 -1.76 3.42 3.25
C ASP A 192 -3.11 3.26 3.94
N ALA A 193 -3.24 3.74 5.18
CA ALA A 193 -4.50 3.72 5.91
C ALA A 193 -5.59 4.53 5.21
N GLN A 194 -5.24 5.67 4.60
CA GLN A 194 -6.15 6.48 3.80
C GLN A 194 -6.53 5.79 2.49
N ALA A 195 -5.61 5.09 1.84
CA ALA A 195 -5.88 4.30 0.64
C ALA A 195 -6.86 3.15 0.94
N MET A 196 -6.60 2.38 2.00
CA MET A 196 -7.53 1.33 2.47
C MET A 196 -8.91 1.88 2.83
N ALA A 197 -8.96 3.06 3.46
CA ALA A 197 -10.21 3.71 3.84
C ALA A 197 -11.06 4.18 2.64
N ARG A 198 -10.54 4.17 1.41
CA ARG A 198 -11.32 4.46 0.20
C ARG A 198 -12.29 3.34 -0.15
N CYS A 199 -11.91 2.10 0.15
CA CYS A 199 -12.71 0.90 -0.11
C CYS A 199 -13.51 0.51 1.14
N HIS A 200 -12.85 0.52 2.32
CA HIS A 200 -13.50 0.29 3.60
C HIS A 200 -14.22 1.57 4.06
N ARG A 201 -15.36 1.90 3.44
CA ARG A 201 -16.14 3.12 3.72
C ARG A 201 -17.62 2.79 3.94
N ILE A 202 -18.38 3.76 4.44
CA ILE A 202 -19.83 3.66 4.63
C ILE A 202 -20.50 3.31 3.31
N GLY A 203 -21.30 2.24 3.27
CA GLY A 203 -21.96 1.75 2.06
C GLY A 203 -21.26 0.54 1.44
N GLN A 204 -20.19 0.03 2.04
CA GLN A 204 -19.60 -1.25 1.64
C GLN A 204 -20.45 -2.42 2.14
N THR A 205 -20.81 -3.33 1.24
CA THR A 205 -21.58 -4.55 1.57
C THR A 205 -20.70 -5.77 1.77
N GLU A 206 -19.58 -5.83 1.06
CA GLU A 206 -18.69 -7.00 1.02
C GLU A 206 -17.51 -6.89 2.00
N GLU A 207 -17.00 -8.05 2.44
CA GLU A 207 -15.76 -8.10 3.21
C GLU A 207 -14.57 -7.57 2.41
N VAL A 208 -13.81 -6.67 3.03
CA VAL A 208 -12.64 -6.05 2.39
C VAL A 208 -11.38 -6.82 2.73
N LEU A 209 -10.75 -7.39 1.71
CA LEU A 209 -9.45 -8.03 1.82
C LEU A 209 -8.34 -7.05 1.45
N VAL A 210 -7.42 -6.78 2.37
CA VAL A 210 -6.22 -5.98 2.13
C VAL A 210 -5.01 -6.91 2.06
N LEU A 211 -4.32 -6.87 0.92
CA LEU A 211 -3.09 -7.61 0.66
C LEU A 211 -1.93 -6.62 0.60
N ARG A 212 -0.94 -6.81 1.47
CA ARG A 212 0.31 -6.05 1.45
C ARG A 212 1.41 -6.93 0.88
N LEU A 213 1.95 -6.54 -0.26
CA LEU A 213 3.06 -7.26 -0.89
C LEU A 213 4.36 -6.81 -0.26
N VAL A 214 5.18 -7.79 0.14
CA VAL A 214 6.46 -7.53 0.79
C VAL A 214 7.49 -8.48 0.22
N SER A 215 8.65 -7.97 -0.15
CA SER A 215 9.77 -8.84 -0.49
C SER A 215 10.44 -9.37 0.78
N GLY A 216 10.55 -10.70 0.91
CA GLY A 216 11.03 -11.34 2.14
C GLY A 216 12.50 -11.07 2.48
N ASP A 217 13.35 -10.85 1.47
CA ASP A 217 14.80 -10.89 1.63
C ASP A 217 15.48 -9.52 1.55
N ASN A 218 14.73 -8.43 1.40
CA ASN A 218 15.31 -7.09 1.16
C ASN A 218 15.09 -6.12 2.34
N LYS A 219 15.82 -4.99 2.30
CA LYS A 219 15.70 -3.92 3.31
C LYS A 219 14.24 -3.44 3.48
N CYS A 220 13.47 -3.43 2.39
CA CYS A 220 12.04 -3.06 2.42
C CYS A 220 11.21 -3.99 3.33
N GLY A 221 11.44 -5.31 3.28
CA GLY A 221 10.77 -6.25 4.19
C GLY A 221 11.10 -6.04 5.66
N ARG A 222 12.34 -5.65 5.97
CA ARG A 222 12.76 -5.29 7.35
C ARG A 222 12.14 -3.98 7.81
N GLN A 223 12.11 -2.96 6.95
CA GLN A 223 11.50 -1.66 7.24
C GLN A 223 10.03 -1.79 7.64
N LEU A 224 9.27 -2.69 7.00
CA LEU A 224 7.88 -2.93 7.40
C LEU A 224 7.75 -3.58 8.78
N GLN A 225 8.73 -4.36 9.24
CA GLN A 225 8.74 -4.88 10.61
C GLN A 225 9.00 -3.76 11.62
N ASP A 226 9.83 -2.78 11.27
CA ASP A 226 10.16 -1.63 12.11
C ASP A 226 9.01 -0.62 12.24
N VAL A 227 8.17 -0.49 11.20
CA VAL A 227 7.00 0.40 11.22
C VAL A 227 5.77 -0.24 11.88
N ARG A 228 5.71 -1.58 12.02
CA ARG A 228 4.59 -2.28 12.68
C ARG A 228 4.30 -1.80 14.11
N PRO A 229 5.29 -1.58 15.00
CA PRO A 229 5.06 -0.99 16.33
C PRO A 229 4.40 0.39 16.26
N LEU A 230 4.79 1.24 15.29
CA LEU A 230 4.20 2.57 15.09
C LEU A 230 2.72 2.47 14.68
N MET A 231 2.34 1.41 13.96
CA MET A 231 0.95 1.14 13.61
C MET A 231 0.09 0.62 14.77
N ARG A 232 0.70 0.09 15.85
CA ARG A 232 -0.01 -0.45 17.03
C ARG A 232 -0.56 0.61 17.99
N ILE A 233 -0.22 1.88 17.83
CA ILE A 233 -0.70 2.97 18.70
C ILE A 233 -2.23 3.21 18.55
N LYS A 234 -2.95 2.47 17.69
CA LYS A 234 -4.39 2.62 17.47
C LYS A 234 -5.13 1.29 17.31
N ALA A 235 -4.88 0.33 18.18
CA ALA A 235 -5.67 -0.90 18.24
C ALA A 235 -6.16 -1.18 19.67
N ASP A 236 -6.83 -0.20 20.26
CA ASP A 236 -7.80 -0.35 21.35
C ASP A 236 -8.92 0.69 21.13
#